data_AF-A0A8D3Y5J9-F1
#
_entry.id   AF-A0A8D3Y5J9-F1
#
_cell.length_a   1.000
_cell.length_b   1.000
_cell.length_c   1.000
_cell.angle_alpha   90.00
_cell.angle_beta   90.00
_cell.angle_gamma   90.00
#
_symmetry.space_group_name_H-M   'P 1'
#
loop_
_entity.id
_entity.type
_entity.pdbx_description
1 polymer ?
#
loop_
_entity_poly.entity_id
_entity_poly.type
_entity_poly.pdbx_seq_one_letter_code
_entity_poly.pdbx_strand_id
1 'polypeptide(L)'
;MLLDEHHFDDATDDRVRGELSELLPNQVYEVERQPFLGLMSGLTNYTMADEFRVKQALDIAVATGDLLAVGKDGKTRRRKGTSIKSSDILIAPPQRPIFFVPQLKKSSSEN
;
A
#
# COMPACT_ATOMS: atom_id res chain seq x y z
N MET A 1 23.84 -11.54 -31.14
CA MET A 1 22.42 -11.39 -30.83
C MET A 1 22.30 -11.48 -29.31
N LEU A 2 22.11 -10.34 -28.63
CA LEU A 2 22.04 -10.19 -27.17
C LEU A 2 20.95 -9.14 -26.87
N LEU A 3 19.72 -9.40 -27.35
CA LEU A 3 18.60 -8.46 -27.19
C LEU A 3 17.37 -9.10 -26.53
N ASP A 4 17.34 -10.43 -26.32
CA ASP A 4 16.15 -11.11 -25.81
C ASP A 4 16.10 -11.27 -24.29
N GLU A 5 17.21 -11.13 -23.54
CA GLU A 5 17.20 -11.36 -22.09
C GLU A 5 16.52 -10.25 -21.28
N HIS A 6 16.56 -8.99 -21.73
CA HIS A 6 15.98 -7.87 -20.99
C HIS A 6 14.45 -7.77 -21.10
N HIS A 7 13.86 -8.24 -22.20
CA HIS A 7 12.41 -8.14 -22.43
C HIS A 7 11.59 -9.07 -21.52
N PHE A 8 12.16 -10.22 -21.11
CA PHE A 8 11.49 -11.14 -20.18
C PHE A 8 11.46 -10.59 -18.75
N ASP A 9 12.52 -9.91 -18.32
CA ASP A 9 12.58 -9.28 -17.01
C ASP A 9 11.58 -8.12 -16.90
N ASP A 10 11.49 -7.27 -17.93
CA ASP A 10 10.55 -6.14 -17.96
C ASP A 10 9.09 -6.61 -17.95
N ALA A 11 8.74 -7.61 -18.76
CA ALA A 11 7.38 -8.16 -18.80
C ALA A 11 6.99 -8.83 -17.47
N THR A 12 7.95 -9.45 -16.79
CA THR A 12 7.76 -10.05 -15.46
C THR A 12 7.58 -8.97 -14.40
N ASP A 13 8.37 -7.91 -14.43
CA ASP A 13 8.28 -6.79 -13.49
C ASP A 13 6.97 -6.01 -13.64
N ASP A 14 6.49 -5.80 -14.87
CA ASP A 14 5.20 -5.16 -15.11
C ASP A 14 4.05 -6.02 -14.61
N ARG A 15 4.13 -7.35 -14.81
CA ARG A 15 3.15 -8.30 -14.27
C ARG A 15 3.12 -8.25 -12.74
N VAL A 16 4.27 -8.34 -12.07
CA VAL A 16 4.36 -8.31 -10.60
C VAL A 16 3.81 -6.99 -10.06
N ARG A 17 4.09 -5.87 -10.72
CA ARG A 17 3.56 -4.56 -10.33
C ARG A 17 2.04 -4.49 -10.47
N GLY A 18 1.49 -5.07 -11.54
CA GLY A 18 0.04 -5.23 -11.72
C GLY A 18 -0.58 -6.03 -10.57
N GLU A 19 -0.07 -7.23 -10.31
CA GLU A 19 -0.53 -8.11 -9.22
C GLU A 19 -0.48 -7.40 -7.85
N LEU A 20 0.62 -6.70 -7.56
CA LEU A 20 0.77 -5.92 -6.32
C LEU A 20 -0.24 -4.77 -6.23
N SER A 21 -0.50 -4.06 -7.33
CA SER A 21 -1.45 -2.95 -7.33
C SER A 21 -2.89 -3.38 -7.02
N GLU A 22 -3.25 -4.61 -7.38
CA GLU A 22 -4.57 -5.19 -7.09
C GLU A 22 -4.66 -5.72 -5.65
N LEU A 23 -3.60 -6.37 -5.16
CA LEU A 23 -3.63 -7.09 -3.88
C LEU A 23 -3.29 -6.22 -2.68
N LEU A 24 -2.33 -5.30 -2.81
CA LEU A 24 -1.82 -4.50 -1.69
C LEU A 24 -2.91 -3.67 -1.00
N PRO A 25 -3.85 -3.00 -1.70
CA PRO A 25 -4.89 -2.23 -1.03
C PRO A 25 -5.69 -3.08 -0.04
N ASN A 26 -6.16 -4.26 -0.45
CA ASN A 26 -6.94 -5.13 0.44
C ASN A 26 -6.07 -5.65 1.59
N GLN A 27 -4.89 -6.19 1.27
CA GLN A 27 -4.01 -6.78 2.28
C GLN A 27 -3.52 -5.77 3.32
N VAL A 28 -3.32 -4.51 2.93
CA VAL A 28 -2.82 -3.45 3.83
C VAL A 28 -3.94 -2.84 4.66
N TYR A 29 -5.12 -2.60 4.08
CA TYR A 29 -6.16 -1.79 4.72
C TYR A 29 -7.29 -2.60 5.38
N GLU A 30 -7.44 -3.90 5.08
CA GLU A 30 -8.39 -4.76 5.80
C GLU A 30 -7.97 -5.03 7.25
N VAL A 31 -6.67 -4.99 7.52
CA VAL A 31 -6.11 -5.21 8.86
C VAL A 31 -5.49 -3.91 9.34
N GLU A 32 -6.02 -3.37 10.44
CA GLU A 32 -5.55 -2.10 11.02
C GLU A 32 -4.04 -2.12 11.34
N ARG A 33 -3.53 -3.28 11.79
CA ARG A 33 -2.15 -3.43 12.22
C ARG A 33 -1.60 -4.83 11.96
N GLN A 34 -0.46 -4.93 11.28
CA GLN A 34 0.21 -6.20 11.05
C GLN A 34 1.74 -6.06 10.93
N PRO A 35 2.53 -7.07 11.29
CA PRO A 35 3.95 -7.10 10.94
C PRO A 35 4.13 -7.11 9.42
N PHE A 36 5.20 -6.49 8.92
CA PHE A 36 5.53 -6.52 7.48
C PHE A 36 5.70 -7.96 6.95
N LEU A 37 6.29 -8.86 7.75
CA LEU A 37 6.36 -10.29 7.41
C LEU A 37 4.98 -10.96 7.27
N GLY A 38 3.98 -10.46 8.00
CA GLY A 38 2.59 -10.91 7.87
C GLY A 38 2.04 -10.58 6.49
N LEU A 39 2.22 -9.33 6.04
CA LEU A 39 1.86 -8.89 4.70
C LEU A 39 2.57 -9.74 3.63
N MET A 40 3.88 -9.96 3.77
CA MET A 40 4.65 -10.78 2.83
C MET A 40 4.06 -12.19 2.69
N SER A 41 3.74 -12.84 3.81
CA SER A 41 3.15 -14.18 3.83
C SER A 41 1.78 -14.22 3.12
N GLY A 42 1.03 -13.13 3.17
CA GLY A 42 -0.23 -12.97 2.44
C GLY A 42 -0.03 -12.86 0.93
N LEU A 43 1.07 -12.26 0.47
CA LEU A 43 1.36 -12.02 -0.95
C LEU A 43 2.09 -13.17 -1.64
N THR A 44 2.89 -13.95 -0.90
CA THR A 44 3.72 -15.03 -1.47
C THR A 44 2.93 -16.14 -2.16
N ASN A 45 1.64 -16.29 -1.83
CA ASN A 45 0.77 -17.29 -2.44
C ASN A 45 0.14 -16.83 -3.77
N TYR A 46 0.20 -15.52 -4.06
CA TYR A 46 -0.52 -14.92 -5.19
C TYR A 46 0.39 -14.15 -6.14
N THR A 47 1.63 -13.84 -5.72
CA THR A 47 2.59 -13.05 -6.50
C THR A 47 3.97 -13.67 -6.42
N MET A 48 4.80 -13.40 -7.43
CA MET A 48 6.24 -13.69 -7.41
C MET A 48 7.07 -12.54 -6.81
N ALA A 49 6.43 -11.57 -6.14
CA ALA A 49 7.12 -10.41 -5.61
C ALA A 49 8.05 -10.78 -4.46
N ASP A 50 9.30 -10.32 -4.56
CA ASP A 50 10.24 -10.37 -3.44
C ASP A 50 10.00 -9.22 -2.45
N GLU A 51 10.70 -9.27 -1.32
CA GLU A 51 10.61 -8.25 -0.26
C GLU A 51 10.95 -6.84 -0.77
N PHE A 52 11.88 -6.71 -1.72
CA PHE A 52 12.28 -5.41 -2.24
C PHE A 52 11.18 -4.78 -3.09
N ARG A 53 10.58 -5.55 -4.01
CA ARG A 53 9.49 -5.10 -4.88
C ARG A 53 8.26 -4.71 -4.06
N VAL A 54 7.91 -5.48 -3.03
CA VAL A 54 6.81 -5.13 -2.12
C VAL A 54 7.11 -3.82 -1.38
N LYS A 55 8.32 -3.66 -0.85
CA LYS A 55 8.72 -2.41 -0.18
C LYS A 55 8.68 -1.19 -1.11
N GLN A 56 9.13 -1.36 -2.35
CA GLN A 56 9.09 -0.30 -3.35
C GLN A 56 7.65 0.09 -3.69
N ALA A 57 6.74 -0.88 -3.84
CA ALA A 57 5.33 -0.61 -4.08
C ALA A 57 4.67 0.18 -2.92
N LEU A 58 5.17 0.02 -1.69
CA LEU A 58 4.70 0.76 -0.52
C LEU A 58 5.34 2.14 -0.35
N ASP A 59 6.32 2.53 -1.18
CA ASP A 59 7.08 3.77 -0.98
C ASP A 59 6.19 5.01 -0.92
N ILE A 60 5.25 5.13 -1.86
CA ILE A 60 4.38 6.29 -1.94
C ILE A 60 3.44 6.33 -0.74
N ALA A 61 2.75 5.23 -0.42
CA ALA A 61 1.82 5.17 0.70
C ALA A 61 2.49 5.49 2.04
N VAL A 62 3.74 5.03 2.24
CA VAL A 62 4.50 5.37 3.45
C VAL A 62 4.96 6.82 3.46
N ALA A 63 5.36 7.36 2.31
CA ALA A 63 5.81 8.73 2.18
C ALA A 63 4.68 9.76 2.36
N THR A 64 3.47 9.47 1.84
CA THR A 64 2.27 10.30 2.00
C THR A 64 1.64 10.15 3.38
N GLY A 65 1.93 9.04 4.06
CA GLY A 65 1.34 8.71 5.36
C GLY A 65 0.00 8.01 5.27
N ASP A 66 -0.40 7.58 4.06
CA ASP A 66 -1.56 6.70 3.84
C ASP A 66 -1.31 5.32 4.46
N LEU A 67 -0.04 4.92 4.62
CA LEU A 67 0.37 3.76 5.39
C LEU A 67 1.45 4.17 6.39
N LEU A 68 1.32 3.77 7.66
CA LEU A 68 2.37 3.98 8.65
C LEU A 68 3.23 2.73 8.76
N ALA A 69 4.55 2.89 8.69
CA ALA A 69 5.49 1.83 9.02
C ALA A 69 6.33 2.26 10.23
N VAL A 70 6.27 1.46 11.30
CA VAL A 70 6.96 1.74 12.57
C VAL A 70 7.83 0.56 12.97
N GLY A 71 8.96 0.83 13.63
CA GLY A 71 9.78 -0.21 14.24
C GLY A 71 8.99 -1.08 15.21
N LYS A 72 9.49 -2.29 15.47
CA LYS A 72 8.92 -3.19 16.48
C LYS A 72 8.74 -2.53 17.85
N ASP A 73 9.60 -1.57 18.18
CA ASP A 73 9.56 -0.79 19.41
C ASP A 73 8.54 0.37 19.40
N GLY A 74 7.92 0.65 18.25
CA GLY A 74 6.99 1.75 18.02
C GLY A 74 7.63 3.15 18.03
N LYS A 75 8.95 3.26 18.23
CA LYS A 75 9.64 4.54 18.40
C LYS A 75 10.16 5.10 17.09
N THR A 76 10.55 4.22 16.17
CA THR A 76 11.10 4.60 14.88
C THR A 76 10.01 4.59 13.82
N ARG A 77 9.79 5.70 13.13
CA ARG A 77 8.85 5.78 11.99
C ARG A 77 9.64 5.84 10.68
N ARG A 78 9.25 4.98 9.73
CA ARG A 78 9.80 4.98 8.37
C ARG A 78 9.19 6.11 7.55
N ARG A 79 9.97 6.62 6.59
CA ARG A 79 9.54 7.67 5.65
C ARG A 79 9.38 7.17 4.22
N LYS A 80 9.79 5.93 3.96
CA LYS A 80 9.73 5.23 2.68
C LYS A 80 9.54 3.74 2.93
N GLY A 81 8.85 3.05 2.03
CA GLY A 81 8.63 1.60 2.07
C GLY A 81 9.94 0.82 1.95
N THR A 82 10.87 1.25 1.11
CA THR A 82 12.24 0.72 0.98
C THR A 82 13.06 0.77 2.26
N SER A 83 12.69 1.62 3.24
CA SER A 83 13.34 1.68 4.55
C SER A 83 12.74 0.73 5.60
N ILE A 84 11.66 0.04 5.27
CA ILE A 84 10.99 -0.95 6.14
C ILE A 84 11.96 -2.11 6.41
N LYS A 85 12.02 -2.52 7.68
CA LYS A 85 12.66 -3.76 8.11
C LYS A 85 11.60 -4.85 8.28
N SER A 86 12.00 -6.10 8.16
CA SER A 86 11.07 -7.23 8.23
C SER A 86 10.34 -7.34 9.57
N SER A 87 10.93 -6.81 10.65
CA SER A 87 10.32 -6.75 11.99
C SER A 87 9.45 -5.53 12.25
N ASP A 88 9.37 -4.59 11.31
CA ASP A 88 8.52 -3.41 11.44
C ASP A 88 7.04 -3.79 11.37
N ILE A 89 6.21 -2.92 11.93
CA ILE A 89 4.76 -3.04 11.96
C ILE A 89 4.17 -2.01 11.00
N LEU A 90 3.31 -2.48 10.12
CA LEU A 90 2.46 -1.67 9.26
C LEU A 90 1.16 -1.34 10.01
N ILE A 91 0.74 -0.09 9.91
CA ILE A 91 -0.48 0.41 10.52
C ILE A 91 -1.24 1.21 9.47
N ALA A 92 -2.40 0.70 9.08
CA ALA A 92 -3.35 1.45 8.26
C ALA A 92 -3.96 2.57 9.13
N PRO A 93 -3.82 3.85 8.75
CA PRO A 93 -4.45 4.95 9.48
C PRO A 93 -5.98 4.76 9.55
N PRO A 94 -6.63 5.19 10.64
CA PRO A 94 -8.09 5.16 10.72
C PRO A 94 -8.70 5.97 9.57
N GLN A 95 -9.54 5.31 8.75
CA GLN A 95 -10.25 5.99 7.69
C GLN A 95 -11.27 6.96 8.31
N ARG A 96 -11.19 8.24 7.95
CA ARG A 96 -12.13 9.25 8.46
C ARG A 96 -13.46 9.11 7.71
N PRO A 97 -14.60 9.02 8.41
CA PRO A 97 -15.90 9.05 7.74
C PRO A 97 -16.09 10.41 7.04
N ILE A 98 -16.54 10.37 5.79
CA ILE A 98 -16.93 11.56 5.04
C ILE A 98 -18.44 11.74 5.18
N PHE A 99 -18.86 12.87 5.73
CA PHE A 99 -20.27 13.23 5.83
C PHE A 99 -20.64 14.18 4.68
N PHE A 100 -21.59 13.77 3.85
CA PHE A 100 -22.18 14.63 2.84
C PHE A 100 -23.42 15.31 3.44
N VAL A 101 -23.37 16.64 3.57
CA VAL A 101 -24.55 17.43 3.98
C VAL A 101 -25.33 17.81 2.73
N PRO A 102 -26.60 17.38 2.57
CA PRO A 102 -27.43 17.77 1.43
C PRO A 102 -27.60 19.29 1.40
N GLN A 103 -27.41 19.91 0.24
CA GLN A 103 -27.70 21.34 0.11
C GLN A 103 -29.21 21.56 0.16
N LEU A 104 -29.67 22.27 1.19
CA LEU A 104 -31.06 22.73 1.25
C LEU A 104 -31.30 23.69 0.08
N LYS A 105 -32.09 23.27 -0.91
CA LYS A 105 -32.64 24.19 -1.91
C LYS A 105 -33.53 25.19 -1.17
N LYS A 106 -33.17 26.47 -1.18
CA LYS A 106 -34.08 27.54 -0.76
C LYS A 106 -35.26 27.55 -1.72
N SER A 107 -36.44 27.13 -1.28
CA SER A 107 -37.68 27.42 -1.99
C SER A 107 -37.88 28.94 -1.93
N SER A 108 -37.76 29.63 -3.06
CA SER A 108 -38.24 30.99 -3.19
C SER A 108 -39.75 30.95 -3.04
N SER A 109 -40.26 31.38 -1.89
CA SER A 109 -41.65 31.80 -1.77
C SER A 109 -41.78 33.11 -2.55
N GLU A 110 -42.16 33.00 -3.82
CA GLU A 110 -42.67 34.15 -4.56
C GLU A 110 -44.09 34.47 -4.05
N ASN A 111 -44.28 35.75 -3.69
CA ASN A 111 -45.55 36.37 -3.31
C ASN A 111 -46.46 36.58 -4.53
#